data_AF-A0A7V8V1R4-F1
#
_entry.id   AF-A0A7V8V1R4-F1
#
_cell.length_a   1.000
_cell.length_b   1.000
_cell.length_c   1.000
_cell.angle_alpha   90.00
_cell.angle_beta   90.00
_cell.angle_gamma   90.00
#
_symmetry.space_group_name_H-M   'P 1'
#
loop_
_entity.id
_entity.type
_entity.pdbx_description
1 polymer ?
#
loop_
_entity_poly.entity_id
_entity_poly.type
_entity_poly.pdbx_seq_one_letter_code
_entity_poly.pdbx_strand_id
1 'polypeptide(L)'
;MPSYDLFEAWFRVADWCAYTLAKEGCESIVLKPLGEHSRAAALIAREAAESENSIHRKLAACLAGWIREPEPQLLQDLFQRETACDAAREVNDFNRLDSQSVVEDLMVSAHRWMRTEMLRSPASQTLKQIVRSTMDGHYWNSASEAMIALYKYDPQDSAELLREFAEYANGPAPNHPSRPSLKQEKSAAEKLLRGEEEILTPFDQILRAQDAAAETEIDANSRAAIEHLLAMATDVSS
;
A
#
# COMPACT_ATOMS: atom_id res chain seq x y z
N MET A 1 -7.79 -1.20 -28.10
CA MET A 1 -6.63 -2.06 -28.40
C MET A 1 -5.32 -1.60 -27.73
N PRO A 2 -5.02 -0.29 -27.54
CA PRO A 2 -3.78 0.14 -26.84
C PRO A 2 -3.64 -0.39 -25.40
N SER A 3 -4.75 -0.65 -24.71
CA SER A 3 -4.75 -1.16 -23.34
C SER A 3 -4.31 -2.62 -23.22
N TYR A 4 -4.58 -3.46 -24.22
CA TYR A 4 -4.24 -4.88 -24.16
C TYR A 4 -2.72 -5.09 -24.25
N ASP A 5 -2.06 -4.40 -25.18
CA ASP A 5 -0.61 -4.45 -25.33
C ASP A 5 0.11 -3.87 -24.11
N LEU A 6 -0.43 -2.81 -23.51
CA LEU A 6 0.05 -2.24 -22.25
C LEU A 6 0.02 -3.27 -21.11
N PHE A 7 -1.08 -4.01 -20.97
CA PHE A 7 -1.20 -5.02 -19.91
C PHE A 7 -0.29 -6.21 -20.15
N GLU A 8 -0.13 -6.70 -21.38
CA GLU A 8 0.84 -7.75 -21.68
C GLU A 8 2.27 -7.31 -21.36
N ALA A 9 2.65 -6.08 -21.70
CA ALA A 9 3.96 -5.52 -21.38
C ALA A 9 4.15 -5.40 -19.85
N TRP A 10 3.12 -4.89 -19.14
CA TRP A 10 3.13 -4.81 -17.69
C TRP A 10 3.35 -6.17 -17.05
N PHE A 11 2.56 -7.20 -17.39
CA PHE A 11 2.65 -8.50 -16.71
C PHE A 11 4.02 -9.16 -16.88
N ARG A 12 4.68 -8.97 -18.04
CA ARG A 12 6.07 -9.44 -18.24
C ARG A 12 7.07 -8.73 -17.32
N VAL A 13 6.90 -7.42 -17.12
CA VAL A 13 7.74 -6.62 -16.22
C VAL A 13 7.38 -6.88 -14.76
N ALA A 14 6.11 -7.13 -14.45
CA ALA A 14 5.59 -7.34 -13.09
C ALA A 14 6.20 -8.60 -12.46
N ASP A 15 6.29 -9.70 -13.20
CA ASP A 15 6.93 -10.91 -12.70
C ASP A 15 8.42 -10.66 -12.40
N TRP A 16 9.15 -10.01 -13.31
CA TRP A 16 10.54 -9.65 -13.05
C TRP A 16 10.70 -8.68 -11.87
N CYS A 17 9.84 -7.66 -11.78
CA CYS A 17 9.81 -6.68 -10.70
C CYS A 17 9.59 -7.39 -9.35
N ALA A 18 8.64 -8.33 -9.27
CA ALA A 18 8.36 -9.08 -8.06
C ALA A 18 9.44 -10.12 -7.67
N TYR A 19 10.10 -10.74 -8.64
CA TYR A 19 11.07 -11.81 -8.35
C TYR A 19 12.49 -11.32 -8.16
N THR A 20 12.88 -10.25 -8.86
CA THR A 20 14.24 -9.70 -8.86
C THR A 20 14.30 -8.42 -8.05
N LEU A 21 13.52 -7.40 -8.44
CA LEU A 21 13.63 -6.09 -7.80
C LEU A 21 13.09 -6.11 -6.37
N ALA A 22 12.01 -6.85 -6.10
CA ALA A 22 11.45 -6.92 -4.75
C ALA A 22 12.32 -7.61 -3.71
N LYS A 23 13.15 -8.56 -4.15
CA LYS A 23 14.16 -9.17 -3.27
C LYS A 23 15.25 -8.17 -2.87
N GLU A 24 15.50 -7.19 -3.73
CA GLU A 24 16.52 -6.16 -3.55
C GLU A 24 15.94 -4.85 -2.97
N GLY A 25 14.61 -4.76 -2.80
CA GLY A 25 13.91 -3.54 -2.37
C GLY A 25 13.95 -2.42 -3.42
N CYS A 26 14.05 -2.79 -4.69
CA CYS A 26 14.33 -1.92 -5.83
C CYS A 26 13.15 -1.80 -6.81
N GLU A 27 11.93 -2.22 -6.44
CA GLU A 27 10.75 -2.16 -7.32
C GLU A 27 10.44 -0.71 -7.77
N SER A 28 10.83 0.25 -6.94
CA SER A 28 10.66 1.68 -7.20
C SER A 28 11.34 2.15 -8.50
N ILE A 29 12.34 1.41 -9.01
CA ILE A 29 12.98 1.65 -10.32
C ILE A 29 11.97 1.59 -11.47
N VAL A 30 10.95 0.74 -11.36
CA VAL A 30 9.87 0.61 -12.35
C VAL A 30 8.67 1.46 -11.95
N LEU A 31 8.26 1.36 -10.67
CA LEU A 31 6.98 1.91 -10.23
C LEU A 31 6.95 3.45 -10.25
N LYS A 32 8.03 4.10 -9.84
CA LYS A 32 8.14 5.57 -9.82
C LYS A 32 8.02 6.18 -11.22
N PRO A 33 8.84 5.80 -12.23
CA PRO A 33 8.71 6.38 -13.57
C PRO A 33 7.38 6.02 -14.22
N LEU A 34 6.83 4.83 -13.97
CA LEU A 34 5.50 4.48 -14.47
C LEU A 34 4.40 5.38 -13.87
N GLY A 35 4.50 5.72 -12.59
CA GLY A 35 3.58 6.62 -11.89
C GLY A 35 3.48 8.04 -12.46
N GLU A 36 4.52 8.50 -13.18
CA GLU A 36 4.47 9.78 -13.92
C GLU A 36 3.47 9.72 -15.08
N HIS A 37 3.18 8.54 -15.62
CA HIS A 37 2.13 8.31 -16.62
C HIS A 37 0.80 7.99 -15.93
N SER A 38 0.26 8.96 -15.20
CA SER A 38 -0.79 8.72 -14.18
C SER A 38 -2.02 7.95 -14.70
N ARG A 39 -2.49 8.26 -15.91
CA ARG A 39 -3.63 7.55 -16.52
C ARG A 39 -3.31 6.08 -16.79
N ALA A 40 -2.17 5.79 -17.42
CA ALA A 40 -1.76 4.42 -17.71
C ALA A 40 -1.48 3.63 -16.42
N ALA A 41 -0.80 4.25 -15.44
CA ALA A 41 -0.53 3.64 -14.15
C ALA A 41 -1.81 3.30 -13.37
N ALA A 42 -2.82 4.18 -13.40
CA ALA A 42 -4.11 3.92 -12.77
C ALA A 42 -4.85 2.75 -13.45
N LEU A 43 -4.81 2.66 -14.79
CA LEU A 43 -5.38 1.52 -15.52
C LEU A 43 -4.67 0.21 -15.15
N ILE A 44 -3.33 0.21 -15.11
CA ILE A 44 -2.53 -0.95 -14.72
C ILE A 44 -2.85 -1.37 -13.28
N ALA A 45 -2.90 -0.42 -12.33
CA ALA A 45 -3.20 -0.71 -10.95
C ALA A 45 -4.60 -1.33 -10.80
N ARG A 46 -5.62 -0.80 -11.47
CA ARG A 46 -6.98 -1.35 -11.44
C ARG A 46 -7.03 -2.76 -12.06
N GLU A 47 -6.41 -2.98 -13.21
CA GLU A 47 -6.38 -4.29 -13.86
C GLU A 47 -5.64 -5.34 -13.02
N ALA A 48 -4.44 -4.99 -12.55
CA ALA A 48 -3.61 -5.91 -11.76
C ALA A 48 -4.22 -6.23 -10.39
N ALA A 49 -5.04 -5.34 -9.83
CA ALA A 49 -5.80 -5.59 -8.60
C ALA A 49 -6.89 -6.67 -8.76
N GLU A 50 -7.36 -6.92 -9.98
CA GLU A 50 -8.34 -7.99 -10.25
C GLU A 50 -7.69 -9.35 -10.47
N SER A 51 -6.36 -9.41 -10.59
CA SER A 51 -5.61 -10.65 -10.76
C SER A 51 -5.80 -11.61 -9.58
N GLU A 52 -5.93 -12.90 -9.87
CA GLU A 52 -5.93 -13.95 -8.83
C GLU A 52 -4.55 -14.08 -8.15
N ASN A 53 -3.48 -13.62 -8.82
CA ASN A 53 -2.13 -13.63 -8.29
C ASN A 53 -1.92 -12.50 -7.26
N SER A 54 -1.66 -12.85 -5.99
CA SER A 54 -1.44 -11.88 -4.92
C SER A 54 -0.26 -10.95 -5.19
N ILE A 55 0.78 -11.43 -5.87
CA ILE A 55 1.95 -10.63 -6.24
C ILE A 55 1.58 -9.48 -7.19
N HIS A 56 0.69 -9.73 -8.16
CA HIS A 56 0.22 -8.68 -9.07
C HIS A 56 -0.61 -7.63 -8.33
N ARG A 57 -1.45 -8.05 -7.38
CA ARG A 57 -2.21 -7.14 -6.52
C ARG A 57 -1.32 -6.32 -5.59
N LYS A 58 -0.24 -6.92 -5.05
CA LYS A 58 0.79 -6.20 -4.29
C LYS A 58 1.46 -5.11 -5.13
N LEU A 59 1.88 -5.44 -6.35
CA LEU A 59 2.47 -4.45 -7.24
C LEU A 59 1.48 -3.35 -7.62
N ALA A 60 0.19 -3.66 -7.78
CA ALA A 60 -0.86 -2.66 -7.97
C ALA A 60 -0.96 -1.70 -6.77
N ALA A 61 -0.98 -2.25 -5.55
CA ALA A 61 -0.98 -1.46 -4.32
C ALA A 61 0.25 -0.55 -4.22
N CYS A 62 1.45 -1.07 -4.51
CA CYS A 62 2.68 -0.27 -4.55
C CYS A 62 2.63 0.83 -5.63
N LEU A 63 2.20 0.48 -6.86
CA LEU A 63 2.11 1.42 -7.98
C LEU A 63 1.20 2.59 -7.65
N ALA A 64 0.05 2.35 -7.01
CA ALA A 64 -0.91 3.38 -6.66
C ALA A 64 -0.28 4.53 -5.84
N GLY A 65 0.68 4.24 -4.96
CA GLY A 65 1.41 5.24 -4.19
C GLY A 65 2.27 6.17 -5.04
N TRP A 66 2.74 5.71 -6.19
CA TRP A 66 3.63 6.45 -7.10
C TRP A 66 2.90 7.27 -8.16
N ILE A 67 1.59 7.08 -8.32
CA ILE A 67 0.79 7.84 -9.28
C ILE A 67 0.76 9.31 -8.87
N ARG A 68 1.14 10.20 -9.80
CA ARG A 68 1.24 11.64 -9.55
C ARG A 68 -0.12 12.32 -9.45
N GLU A 69 -1.04 11.97 -10.34
CA GLU A 69 -2.41 12.49 -10.41
C GLU A 69 -3.42 11.34 -10.35
N PRO A 70 -3.51 10.63 -9.20
CA PRO A 70 -4.41 9.51 -9.07
C PRO A 70 -5.86 9.98 -8.94
N GLU A 71 -6.79 9.12 -9.35
CA GLU A 71 -8.17 9.28 -8.94
C GLU A 71 -8.28 9.14 -7.41
N PRO A 72 -8.97 10.06 -6.70
CA PRO A 72 -9.00 10.05 -5.22
C PRO A 72 -9.47 8.75 -4.60
N GLN A 73 -10.30 8.01 -5.33
CA GLN A 73 -10.94 6.78 -4.90
C GLN A 73 -10.04 5.53 -5.03
N LEU A 74 -8.92 5.62 -5.76
CA LEU A 74 -8.12 4.46 -6.16
C LEU A 74 -7.69 3.59 -4.96
N LEU A 75 -7.08 4.17 -3.93
CA LEU A 75 -6.62 3.38 -2.77
C LEU A 75 -7.79 2.73 -2.01
N GLN A 76 -8.95 3.39 -1.95
CA GLN A 76 -10.14 2.81 -1.35
C GLN A 76 -10.70 1.66 -2.19
N ASP A 77 -10.75 1.78 -3.51
CA ASP A 77 -11.19 0.69 -4.40
C ASP A 77 -10.30 -0.55 -4.22
N LEU A 78 -8.98 -0.36 -4.19
CA LEU A 78 -8.01 -1.44 -3.96
C LEU A 78 -8.18 -2.08 -2.58
N PHE A 79 -8.41 -1.28 -1.54
CA PHE A 79 -8.66 -1.79 -0.18
C PHE A 79 -9.96 -2.59 -0.08
N GLN A 80 -11.03 -2.14 -0.74
CA GLN A 80 -12.30 -2.87 -0.80
C GLN A 80 -12.14 -4.21 -1.51
N ARG A 81 -11.34 -4.25 -2.59
CA ARG A 81 -11.04 -5.50 -3.29
C ARG A 81 -10.35 -6.52 -2.38
N GLU A 82 -9.36 -6.09 -1.60
CA GLU A 82 -8.66 -6.98 -0.67
C GLU A 82 -9.53 -7.40 0.52
N THR A 83 -10.39 -6.52 1.00
CA THR A 83 -11.39 -6.87 2.01
C THR A 83 -12.33 -7.96 1.48
N ALA A 84 -12.76 -7.87 0.21
CA ALA A 84 -13.58 -8.90 -0.41
C ALA A 84 -12.82 -10.22 -0.64
N CYS A 85 -11.54 -10.15 -1.06
CA CYS A 85 -10.66 -11.33 -1.16
C CYS A 85 -10.50 -12.05 0.18
N ASP A 86 -10.29 -11.30 1.26
CA ASP A 86 -10.13 -11.84 2.60
C ASP A 86 -11.43 -12.47 3.12
N ALA A 87 -12.57 -11.78 2.95
CA ALA A 87 -13.88 -12.26 3.39
C ALA A 87 -14.37 -13.51 2.65
N ALA A 88 -13.88 -13.76 1.43
CA ALA A 88 -14.20 -14.97 0.66
C ALA A 88 -13.49 -16.24 1.17
N ARG A 89 -12.54 -16.10 2.10
CA ARG A 89 -11.73 -17.19 2.64
C ARG A 89 -12.19 -17.60 4.04
N GLU A 90 -11.94 -18.87 4.40
CA GLU A 90 -12.22 -19.34 5.75
C GLU A 90 -11.32 -18.64 6.78
N VAL A 91 -11.80 -18.52 8.02
CA VAL A 91 -11.09 -17.78 9.08
C VAL A 91 -9.66 -18.28 9.29
N ASN A 92 -9.45 -19.60 9.18
CA ASN A 92 -8.17 -20.28 9.38
C ASN A 92 -7.35 -20.49 8.10
N ASP A 93 -7.79 -19.93 6.97
CA ASP A 93 -7.07 -20.07 5.70
C ASP A 93 -5.78 -19.23 5.72
N PHE A 94 -4.63 -19.88 5.54
CA PHE A 94 -3.32 -19.23 5.44
C PHE A 94 -3.24 -18.25 4.26
N ASN A 95 -4.02 -18.46 3.19
CA ASN A 95 -4.04 -17.56 2.04
C ASN A 95 -4.62 -16.17 2.38
N ARG A 96 -5.23 -15.99 3.55
CA ARG A 96 -5.60 -14.65 4.06
C ARG A 96 -4.38 -13.76 4.27
N LEU A 97 -3.19 -14.34 4.50
CA LEU A 97 -1.93 -13.61 4.60
C LEU A 97 -1.57 -12.87 3.31
N ASP A 98 -2.04 -13.34 2.15
CA ASP A 98 -1.84 -12.62 0.89
C ASP A 98 -2.51 -11.26 0.92
N SER A 99 -3.77 -11.21 1.35
CA SER A 99 -4.52 -9.95 1.44
C SER A 99 -3.96 -9.03 2.52
N GLN A 100 -3.48 -9.58 3.65
CA GLN A 100 -2.73 -8.80 4.64
C GLN A 100 -1.51 -8.13 4.01
N SER A 101 -0.75 -8.88 3.21
CA SER A 101 0.45 -8.36 2.56
C SER A 101 0.14 -7.28 1.52
N VAL A 102 -0.98 -7.38 0.78
CA VAL A 102 -1.41 -6.31 -0.14
C VAL A 102 -1.86 -5.07 0.64
N VAL A 103 -2.59 -5.23 1.74
CA VAL A 103 -3.04 -4.09 2.58
C VAL A 103 -1.85 -3.39 3.26
N GLU A 104 -0.76 -4.09 3.54
CA GLU A 104 0.50 -3.48 3.96
C GLU A 104 1.06 -2.53 2.90
N ASP A 105 1.11 -2.95 1.63
CA ASP A 105 1.55 -2.10 0.52
C ASP A 105 0.57 -0.93 0.25
N LEU A 106 -0.73 -1.12 0.45
CA LEU A 106 -1.71 -0.03 0.39
C LEU A 106 -1.49 1.00 1.50
N MET A 107 -1.15 0.55 2.71
CA MET A 107 -0.79 1.42 3.83
C MET A 107 0.48 2.24 3.50
N VAL A 108 1.50 1.61 2.90
CA VAL A 108 2.72 2.30 2.41
C VAL A 108 2.36 3.37 1.37
N SER A 109 1.51 3.04 0.41
CA SER A 109 1.05 3.96 -0.63
C SER A 109 0.24 5.13 -0.07
N ALA A 110 -0.62 4.88 0.92
CA ALA A 110 -1.36 5.93 1.60
C ALA A 110 -0.41 6.86 2.37
N HIS A 111 0.60 6.34 3.10
CA HIS A 111 1.63 7.18 3.72
C HIS A 111 2.33 8.09 2.72
N ARG A 112 2.67 7.56 1.54
CA ARG A 112 3.29 8.33 0.45
C ARG A 112 2.38 9.48 0.01
N TRP A 113 1.08 9.21 -0.18
CA TRP A 113 0.09 10.24 -0.50
C TRP A 113 -0.12 11.27 0.62
N MET A 114 -0.01 10.89 1.91
CA MET A 114 -0.13 11.85 3.03
C MET A 114 0.93 12.96 3.01
N ARG A 115 2.11 12.69 2.41
CA ARG A 115 3.17 13.69 2.17
C ARG A 115 2.76 14.77 1.16
N THR A 116 1.76 14.50 0.32
CA THR A 116 1.28 15.39 -0.72
C THR A 116 -0.05 16.03 -0.29
N GLU A 117 -0.08 17.36 -0.18
CA GLU A 117 -1.24 18.09 0.37
C GLU A 117 -2.56 17.74 -0.32
N MET A 118 -2.58 17.69 -1.66
CA MET A 118 -3.79 17.37 -2.44
C MET A 118 -4.28 15.93 -2.28
N LEU A 119 -3.40 15.01 -1.88
CA LEU A 119 -3.71 13.58 -1.72
C LEU A 119 -3.87 13.16 -0.25
N ARG A 120 -3.65 14.08 0.69
CA ARG A 120 -3.72 13.79 2.13
C ARG A 120 -5.11 13.36 2.57
N SER A 121 -6.16 14.02 2.08
CA SER A 121 -7.53 13.68 2.46
C SER A 121 -7.94 12.25 2.01
N PRO A 122 -7.80 11.85 0.74
CA PRO A 122 -8.13 10.49 0.33
C PRO A 122 -7.25 9.43 1.01
N ALA A 123 -5.95 9.71 1.20
CA ALA A 123 -5.06 8.79 1.92
C ALA A 123 -5.46 8.61 3.40
N SER A 124 -5.82 9.69 4.09
CA SER A 124 -6.33 9.65 5.46
C SER A 124 -7.58 8.78 5.55
N GLN A 125 -8.50 8.87 4.57
CA GLN A 125 -9.68 8.02 4.53
C GLN A 125 -9.35 6.52 4.43
N THR A 126 -8.43 6.14 3.54
CA THR A 126 -7.98 4.74 3.43
C THR A 126 -7.33 4.24 4.72
N LEU A 127 -6.44 5.03 5.33
CA LEU A 127 -5.79 4.67 6.59
C LEU A 127 -6.80 4.50 7.74
N LYS A 128 -7.79 5.40 7.84
CA LYS A 128 -8.89 5.29 8.81
C LYS A 128 -9.70 4.02 8.59
N GLN A 129 -9.94 3.61 7.33
CA GLN A 129 -10.64 2.37 7.02
C GLN A 129 -9.85 1.13 7.47
N ILE A 130 -8.53 1.09 7.25
CA ILE A 130 -7.67 -0.01 7.73
C ILE A 130 -7.76 -0.15 9.25
N VAL A 131 -7.66 0.97 9.98
CA VAL A 131 -7.75 0.97 11.46
C VAL A 131 -9.13 0.54 11.93
N ARG A 132 -10.21 1.14 11.41
CA ARG A 132 -11.59 0.82 11.81
C ARG A 132 -11.96 -0.63 11.51
N SER A 133 -11.66 -1.09 10.30
CA SER A 133 -11.86 -2.49 9.90
C SER A 133 -11.17 -3.45 10.87
N THR A 134 -9.96 -3.11 11.34
CA THR A 134 -9.25 -3.91 12.33
C THR A 134 -9.97 -3.96 13.66
N MET A 135 -10.45 -2.82 14.16
CA MET A 135 -11.21 -2.75 15.41
C MET A 135 -12.56 -3.49 15.31
N ASP A 136 -13.17 -3.51 14.13
CA ASP A 136 -14.44 -4.20 13.83
C ASP A 136 -14.26 -5.73 13.64
N GLY A 137 -13.04 -6.26 13.79
CA GLY A 137 -12.74 -7.69 13.75
C GLY A 137 -12.21 -8.20 12.39
N HIS A 138 -12.19 -7.35 11.36
CA HIS A 138 -11.47 -7.59 10.12
C HIS A 138 -10.02 -7.16 10.29
N TYR A 139 -9.30 -7.98 11.03
CA TYR A 139 -7.95 -7.69 11.49
C TYR A 139 -6.98 -7.42 10.33
N TRP A 140 -6.26 -6.29 10.34
CA TRP A 140 -5.14 -5.98 9.45
C TRP A 140 -3.83 -5.76 10.23
N ASN A 141 -2.73 -6.41 9.81
CA ASN A 141 -1.42 -6.27 10.45
C ASN A 141 -0.80 -4.87 10.32
N SER A 142 -1.24 -4.10 9.34
CA SER A 142 -0.80 -2.74 9.09
C SER A 142 -1.53 -1.67 9.91
N ALA A 143 -2.51 -2.03 10.74
CA ALA A 143 -3.34 -1.06 11.48
C ALA A 143 -2.54 -0.15 12.43
N SER A 144 -1.53 -0.70 13.10
CA SER A 144 -0.65 0.10 13.99
C SER A 144 0.11 1.17 13.20
N GLU A 145 0.68 0.79 12.05
CA GLU A 145 1.39 1.71 11.16
C GLU A 145 0.45 2.72 10.49
N ALA A 146 -0.78 2.32 10.18
CA ALA A 146 -1.80 3.23 9.68
C ALA A 146 -2.19 4.29 10.72
N MET A 147 -2.31 3.90 11.99
CA MET A 147 -2.58 4.82 13.10
C MET A 147 -1.40 5.79 13.32
N ILE A 148 -0.16 5.30 13.22
CA ILE A 148 1.05 6.14 13.28
C ILE A 148 1.05 7.19 12.16
N ALA A 149 0.70 6.78 10.94
CA ALA A 149 0.58 7.69 9.78
C ALA A 149 -0.41 8.83 10.05
N LEU A 150 -1.62 8.46 10.47
CA LEU A 150 -2.71 9.39 10.74
C LEU A 150 -2.31 10.40 11.82
N TYR A 151 -1.74 9.93 12.92
CA TYR A 151 -1.28 10.80 14.00
C TYR A 151 -0.18 11.76 13.54
N LYS A 152 0.75 11.26 12.73
CA LYS A 152 1.87 12.06 12.24
C LYS A 152 1.45 13.23 11.36
N TYR A 153 0.57 12.97 10.39
CA TYR A 153 0.22 13.94 9.36
C TYR A 153 -1.03 14.75 9.69
N ASP A 154 -1.92 14.22 10.54
CA ASP A 154 -3.13 14.90 10.99
C ASP A 154 -3.52 14.51 12.44
N PRO A 155 -2.76 14.96 13.45
CA PRO A 155 -2.97 14.57 14.84
C PRO A 155 -4.33 15.03 15.40
N GLN A 156 -4.89 16.13 14.88
CA GLN A 156 -6.17 16.66 15.35
C GLN A 156 -7.35 15.84 14.83
N ASP A 157 -7.37 15.55 13.53
CA ASP A 157 -8.41 14.74 12.89
C ASP A 157 -8.38 13.27 13.33
N SER A 158 -7.21 12.77 13.74
CA SER A 158 -7.02 11.38 14.17
C SER A 158 -7.16 11.14 15.68
N ALA A 159 -7.31 12.19 16.49
CA ALA A 159 -7.31 12.09 17.96
C ALA A 159 -8.43 11.22 18.53
N GLU A 160 -9.63 11.26 17.95
CA GLU A 160 -10.74 10.40 18.37
C GLU A 160 -10.46 8.94 18.03
N LEU A 161 -10.05 8.67 16.79
CA LEU A 161 -9.70 7.32 16.35
C LEU A 161 -8.54 6.73 17.16
N LEU A 162 -7.55 7.53 17.56
CA LEU A 162 -6.47 7.07 18.43
C LEU A 162 -6.99 6.61 19.80
N ARG A 163 -7.99 7.31 20.37
CA ARG A 163 -8.60 6.91 21.64
C ARG A 163 -9.35 5.59 21.49
N GLU A 164 -10.17 5.46 20.44
CA GLU A 164 -10.87 4.20 20.12
C GLU A 164 -9.88 3.04 19.91
N PHE A 165 -8.80 3.29 19.17
CA PHE A 165 -7.75 2.31 18.91
C PHE A 165 -7.01 1.89 20.19
N ALA A 166 -6.77 2.82 21.11
CA ALA A 166 -6.18 2.52 22.41
C ALA A 166 -7.11 1.69 23.30
N GLU A 167 -8.42 1.97 23.28
CA GLU A 167 -9.42 1.15 23.98
C GLU A 167 -9.45 -0.26 23.43
N TYR A 168 -9.51 -0.41 22.10
CA TYR A 168 -9.40 -1.69 21.40
C TYR A 168 -8.13 -2.45 21.81
N ALA A 169 -6.97 -1.79 21.75
CA ALA A 169 -5.67 -2.39 22.05
C ALA A 169 -5.50 -2.87 23.50
N ASN A 170 -6.23 -2.27 24.45
CA ASN A 170 -6.28 -2.69 25.85
C ASN A 170 -7.42 -3.68 26.16
N GLY A 171 -8.24 -3.99 25.16
CA GLY A 171 -9.33 -4.97 25.25
C GLY A 171 -8.84 -6.42 25.22
N PRO A 172 -9.80 -7.38 25.23
CA PRO A 172 -9.48 -8.79 25.05
C PRO A 172 -8.88 -9.03 23.66
N ALA A 173 -7.90 -9.93 23.59
CA ALA A 173 -7.34 -10.31 22.29
C ALA A 173 -8.42 -10.94 21.39
N PRO A 174 -8.50 -10.56 20.11
CA PRO A 174 -9.44 -11.16 19.17
C PRO A 174 -9.11 -12.65 19.00
N ASN A 175 -10.16 -13.47 18.86
CA ASN A 175 -10.01 -14.89 18.56
C ASN A 175 -9.72 -15.07 17.05
N HIS A 176 -8.53 -14.64 16.61
CA HIS A 176 -8.09 -14.71 15.21
C HIS A 176 -6.81 -15.55 15.07
N PRO A 177 -6.77 -16.55 14.17
CA PRO A 177 -5.66 -17.50 14.06
C PRO A 177 -4.32 -16.85 13.66
N SER A 178 -4.35 -15.77 12.88
CA SER A 178 -3.14 -15.00 12.52
C SER A 178 -2.69 -14.00 13.58
N ARG A 179 -3.42 -13.86 14.70
CA ARG A 179 -3.06 -12.91 15.76
C ARG A 179 -3.47 -13.36 17.17
N PRO A 180 -2.57 -14.00 17.92
CA PRO A 180 -2.83 -14.39 19.30
C PRO A 180 -2.72 -13.24 20.32
N SER A 181 -2.36 -12.01 19.90
CA SER A 181 -2.18 -10.88 20.83
C SER A 181 -2.28 -9.49 20.21
N LEU A 182 -2.68 -8.50 21.01
CA LEU A 182 -2.75 -7.06 20.67
C LEU A 182 -1.49 -6.27 21.07
N LYS A 183 -0.33 -6.93 21.23
CA LYS A 183 0.87 -6.29 21.77
C LYS A 183 1.38 -5.12 20.93
N GLN A 184 1.31 -5.22 19.59
CA GLN A 184 1.80 -4.14 18.72
C GLN A 184 0.87 -2.93 18.76
N GLU A 185 -0.45 -3.13 18.69
CA GLU A 185 -1.45 -2.05 18.78
C GLU A 185 -1.31 -1.33 20.10
N LYS A 186 -1.17 -2.10 21.19
CA LYS A 186 -1.00 -1.54 22.52
C LYS A 186 0.27 -0.71 22.60
N SER A 187 1.39 -1.23 22.10
CA SER A 187 2.64 -0.48 22.09
C SER A 187 2.55 0.78 21.24
N ALA A 188 1.90 0.72 20.07
CA ALA A 188 1.74 1.89 19.21
C ALA A 188 0.84 2.94 19.86
N ALA A 189 -0.34 2.54 20.35
CA ALA A 189 -1.30 3.43 21.00
C ALA A 189 -0.71 4.12 22.24
N GLU A 190 -0.01 3.38 23.11
CA GLU A 190 0.63 3.96 24.31
C GLU A 190 1.68 5.02 23.95
N LYS A 191 2.52 4.73 22.95
CA LYS A 191 3.56 5.67 22.49
C LYS A 191 2.97 6.92 21.87
N LEU A 192 1.95 6.77 21.01
CA LEU A 192 1.26 7.89 20.38
C LEU A 192 0.54 8.76 21.43
N LEU A 193 -0.16 8.17 22.40
CA LEU A 193 -0.82 8.91 23.48
C LEU A 193 0.14 9.66 24.39
N ARG A 194 1.38 9.18 24.55
CA ARG A 194 2.44 9.87 25.28
C ARG A 194 3.16 10.93 24.43
N GLY A 195 2.87 11.02 23.13
CA GLY A 195 3.57 11.91 22.21
C GLY A 195 5.02 11.52 21.96
N GLU A 196 5.36 10.22 22.03
CA GLU A 196 6.73 9.75 21.77
C GLU A 196 7.06 9.88 20.27
N GLU A 197 7.76 10.96 19.88
CA GLU A 197 8.08 11.26 18.48
C GLU A 197 8.91 10.17 17.77
N GLU A 198 9.68 9.38 18.52
CA GLU A 198 10.51 8.30 17.98
C GLU A 198 9.71 7.30 17.13
N ILE A 199 8.44 7.05 17.47
CA ILE A 199 7.58 6.12 16.71
C ILE A 199 7.22 6.64 15.31
N LEU A 200 7.32 7.95 15.08
CA LEU A 200 6.90 8.59 13.81
C LEU A 200 7.99 8.55 12.74
N THR A 201 9.22 8.19 13.11
CA THR A 201 10.43 8.34 12.27
C THR A 201 10.78 7.12 11.39
N PRO A 202 10.62 5.85 11.82
CA PRO A 202 11.15 4.71 11.07
C PRO A 202 10.52 4.59 9.68
N PHE A 203 9.22 4.82 9.56
CA PHE A 203 8.52 4.66 8.29
C PHE A 203 8.92 5.71 7.24
N ASP A 204 9.20 6.95 7.66
CA ASP A 204 9.71 7.99 6.76
C ASP A 204 11.08 7.62 6.18
N GLN A 205 11.93 6.97 6.98
CA GLN A 205 13.24 6.52 6.52
C GLN A 205 13.10 5.45 5.45
N ILE A 206 12.14 4.53 5.61
CA ILE A 206 11.81 3.50 4.61
C ILE A 206 11.33 4.17 3.31
N LEU A 207 10.39 5.12 3.39
CA LEU A 207 9.87 5.81 2.20
C LEU A 207 10.97 6.59 1.44
N ARG A 208 11.90 7.22 2.17
CA ARG A 208 13.06 7.90 1.58
C ARG A 208 14.05 6.93 0.96
N ALA A 209 14.26 5.76 1.58
CA ALA A 209 15.10 4.72 1.00
C ALA A 209 14.50 4.19 -0.31
N GLN A 210 13.19 4.00 -0.38
CA GLN A 210 12.49 3.66 -1.62
C GLN A 210 12.61 4.76 -2.68
N ASP A 211 12.48 6.04 -2.29
CA ASP A 211 12.70 7.18 -3.18
C ASP A 211 14.11 7.17 -3.81
N ALA A 212 15.12 6.80 -3.02
CA ALA A 212 16.51 6.67 -3.46
C ALA A 212 16.76 5.41 -4.31
N ALA A 213 16.11 4.29 -3.98
CA ALA A 213 16.22 3.03 -4.74
C ALA A 213 15.70 3.18 -6.18
N ALA A 214 14.79 4.11 -6.44
CA ALA A 214 14.34 4.41 -7.79
C ALA A 214 15.44 4.96 -8.73
N GLU A 215 16.54 5.45 -8.17
CA GLU A 215 17.69 5.99 -8.91
C GLU A 215 18.81 4.95 -9.13
N THR A 216 18.59 3.69 -8.72
CA THR A 216 19.57 2.61 -8.84
C THR A 216 19.80 2.21 -10.31
N GLU A 217 21.06 1.96 -10.66
CA GLU A 217 21.44 1.48 -11.99
C GLU A 217 21.01 0.03 -12.22
N ILE A 218 20.44 -0.24 -13.39
CA ILE A 218 20.03 -1.58 -13.84
C ILE A 218 20.70 -1.93 -15.16
N ASP A 219 20.76 -3.23 -15.46
CA ASP A 219 21.32 -3.72 -16.72
C ASP A 219 20.53 -3.25 -17.95
N ALA A 220 21.19 -3.27 -19.11
CA ALA A 220 20.65 -2.73 -20.35
C ALA A 220 19.37 -3.45 -20.84
N ASN A 221 19.24 -4.76 -20.60
CA ASN A 221 18.07 -5.51 -21.04
C ASN A 221 16.85 -5.15 -20.20
N SER A 222 17.03 -5.08 -18.88
CA SER A 222 16.01 -4.62 -17.94
C SER A 222 15.57 -3.19 -18.24
N ARG A 223 16.53 -2.30 -18.56
CA ARG A 223 16.24 -0.92 -18.98
C ARG A 223 15.39 -0.87 -20.24
N ALA A 224 15.73 -1.64 -21.27
CA ALA A 224 14.98 -1.67 -22.52
C ALA A 224 13.53 -2.16 -22.32
N ALA A 225 13.31 -3.14 -21.44
CA ALA A 225 11.96 -3.61 -21.12
C ALA A 225 11.12 -2.54 -20.42
N ILE A 226 11.71 -1.78 -19.48
CA ILE A 226 11.05 -0.66 -18.82
C ILE A 226 10.76 0.47 -19.82
N GLU A 227 11.72 0.85 -20.65
CA GLU A 227 11.54 1.89 -21.67
C GLU A 227 10.41 1.52 -22.65
N HIS A 228 10.29 0.24 -23.03
CA HIS A 228 9.18 -0.23 -23.86
C HIS A 228 7.81 -0.06 -23.16
N LEU A 229 7.71 -0.44 -21.88
CA LEU A 229 6.51 -0.24 -21.07
C LEU A 229 6.15 1.25 -20.95
N LEU A 230 7.13 2.12 -20.69
CA LEU A 230 6.92 3.57 -20.55
C LEU A 230 6.50 4.22 -21.89
N ALA A 231 7.01 3.74 -23.02
CA ALA A 231 6.55 4.19 -24.33
C ALA A 231 5.06 3.87 -24.54
N MET A 232 4.63 2.66 -24.21
CA MET A 232 3.21 2.27 -24.27
C MET A 232 2.34 3.09 -23.30
N ALA A 233 2.85 3.35 -22.09
CA ALA A 233 2.15 4.17 -21.10
C ALA A 233 1.96 5.62 -21.57
N THR A 234 2.92 6.15 -22.33
CA THR A 234 2.85 7.49 -22.94
C THR A 234 1.71 7.58 -23.96
N ASP A 235 1.60 6.60 -24.87
CA ASP A 235 0.57 6.58 -25.91
C ASP A 235 -0.86 6.49 -25.35
N VAL A 236 -1.03 5.81 -24.21
CA VAL A 236 -2.33 5.73 -23.50
C VAL A 236 -2.65 7.02 -22.72
N SER A 237 -1.62 7.80 -22.39
CA SER A 237 -1.77 9.05 -21.64
C SER A 237 -2.07 10.26 -22.54
N SER A 238 -1.73 10.19 -23.84
CA SER A 238 -2.13 11.17 -24.87
C SER A 238 -3.60 11.07 -25.27
#